data_AF-X1HDF4-F1
#
_entry.id   AF-X1HDF4-F1
#
_cell.length_a   1.000
_cell.length_b   1.000
_cell.length_c   1.000
_cell.angle_alpha   90.00
_cell.angle_beta   90.00
_cell.angle_gamma   90.00
#
_symmetry.space_group_name_H-M   'P 1'
#
loop_
_entity.id
_entity.type
_entity.pdbx_description
1 polymer ?
#
loop_
_entity_poly.entity_id
_entity_poly.type
_entity_poly.pdbx_seq_one_letter_code
_entity_poly.pdbx_strand_id
1 'polypeptide(L)'
;CGKIDPIVQYIKEIPNLKMIHLSPFTDLKKSVEIIGNDHIIEIVLNPIDDVERATPLQMEKKLSEIKSICQNFHFTVRADAFQVLTSVENDLGQIKLWIEEARKVLHTS
;
A
#
# COMPACT_ATOMS: atom_id res chain seq x y z
N CYS A 1 -9.04 -3.22 -7.16
CA CYS A 1 -10.19 -3.29 -6.23
C CYS A 1 -10.82 -1.92 -6.02
N GLY A 2 -12.11 -1.87 -5.68
CA GLY A 2 -12.83 -0.63 -5.38
C GLY A 2 -12.63 -0.14 -3.95
N LYS A 3 -13.42 0.86 -3.53
CA LYS A 3 -13.47 1.38 -2.16
C LYS A 3 -14.25 0.42 -1.26
N ILE A 4 -13.58 -0.25 -0.30
CA ILE A 4 -14.20 -1.34 0.49
C ILE A 4 -14.47 -1.00 1.95
N ASP A 5 -14.11 0.19 2.45
CA ASP A 5 -14.34 0.59 3.85
C ASP A 5 -15.77 0.36 4.38
N PRO A 6 -16.86 0.43 3.57
CA PRO A 6 -18.20 0.13 4.08
C PRO A 6 -18.43 -1.34 4.43
N ILE A 7 -17.62 -2.27 3.90
CA ILE A 7 -17.84 -3.73 4.02
C ILE A 7 -16.69 -4.48 4.69
N VAL A 8 -15.60 -3.80 5.09
CA VAL A 8 -14.44 -4.44 5.73
C VAL A 8 -14.82 -5.28 6.95
N GLN A 9 -15.81 -4.83 7.75
CA GLN A 9 -16.29 -5.57 8.92
C GLN A 9 -16.84 -6.96 8.58
N TYR A 10 -17.46 -7.13 7.41
CA TYR A 10 -17.98 -8.42 6.96
C TYR A 10 -16.90 -9.27 6.29
N ILE A 11 -15.96 -8.64 5.59
CA ILE A 11 -14.85 -9.34 4.94
C ILE A 11 -13.96 -10.05 5.98
N LYS A 12 -13.67 -9.41 7.12
CA LYS A 12 -12.84 -10.01 8.18
C LYS A 12 -13.48 -11.21 8.88
N GLU A 13 -14.77 -11.45 8.68
CA GLU A 13 -15.49 -12.60 9.24
C GLU A 13 -15.42 -13.83 8.34
N ILE A 14 -14.88 -13.71 7.12
CA ILE A 14 -14.76 -14.83 6.18
C ILE A 14 -13.82 -15.90 6.77
N PRO A 15 -14.29 -17.14 6.98
CA PRO A 15 -13.47 -18.19 7.57
C PRO A 15 -12.21 -18.45 6.76
N ASN A 16 -11.08 -18.62 7.48
CA ASN A 16 -9.75 -18.91 6.91
C ASN A 16 -9.16 -17.81 6.01
N LEU A 17 -9.76 -16.62 5.94
CA LEU A 17 -9.16 -15.48 5.26
C LEU A 17 -7.88 -15.06 5.98
N LYS A 18 -6.77 -14.94 5.25
CA LYS A 18 -5.45 -14.59 5.82
C LYS A 18 -5.03 -13.16 5.56
N MET A 19 -5.52 -12.59 4.46
CA MET A 19 -5.08 -11.29 3.97
C MET A 19 -6.27 -10.51 3.42
N ILE A 20 -6.31 -9.21 3.73
CA ILE A 20 -7.34 -8.29 3.25
C ILE A 20 -6.65 -7.20 2.43
N HIS A 21 -7.09 -7.05 1.19
CA HIS A 21 -6.57 -6.09 0.23
C HIS A 21 -7.32 -4.75 0.34
N LEU A 22 -6.57 -3.67 0.58
CA LEU A 22 -7.07 -2.30 0.66
C LEU A 22 -6.56 -1.51 -0.55
N SER A 23 -7.49 -1.05 -1.39
CA SER A 23 -7.18 -0.21 -2.55
C SER A 23 -6.78 1.22 -2.14
N PRO A 24 -6.20 2.02 -3.05
CA PRO A 24 -5.86 3.42 -2.78
C PRO A 24 -7.07 4.29 -2.39
N PHE A 25 -8.28 3.83 -2.73
CA PHE A 25 -9.54 4.55 -2.50
C PHE A 25 -10.20 4.20 -1.16
N THR A 26 -9.65 3.21 -0.45
CA THR A 26 -10.16 2.75 0.84
C THR A 26 -9.56 3.61 1.96
N ASP A 27 -10.38 3.98 2.94
CA ASP A 27 -9.88 4.66 4.15
C ASP A 27 -8.99 3.69 4.93
N LEU A 28 -7.68 3.84 4.77
CA LEU A 28 -6.69 2.95 5.36
C LEU A 28 -6.82 2.94 6.88
N LYS A 29 -6.83 4.11 7.52
CA LYS A 29 -6.83 4.22 8.98
C LYS A 29 -8.06 3.54 9.58
N LYS A 30 -9.24 3.86 9.08
CA LYS A 30 -10.49 3.24 9.55
C LYS A 30 -10.49 1.73 9.31
N SER A 31 -9.98 1.29 8.15
CA SER A 31 -10.00 -0.11 7.78
C SER A 31 -9.04 -0.95 8.61
N VAL A 32 -7.81 -0.48 8.88
CA VAL A 32 -6.85 -1.23 9.72
C VAL A 32 -7.36 -1.40 11.14
N GLU A 33 -8.04 -0.37 11.69
CA GLU A 33 -8.66 -0.43 13.02
C GLU A 33 -9.77 -1.50 13.08
N ILE A 34 -10.59 -1.61 12.03
CA ILE A 34 -11.64 -2.64 11.94
C ILE A 34 -11.03 -4.03 11.77
N ILE A 35 -10.03 -4.17 10.90
CA ILE A 35 -9.41 -5.46 10.58
C ILE A 35 -8.76 -6.06 11.82
N GLY A 36 -8.02 -5.24 12.58
CA GLY A 36 -7.29 -5.72 13.76
C GLY A 36 -6.05 -6.54 13.36
N ASN A 37 -5.59 -7.39 14.28
CA ASN A 37 -4.35 -8.17 14.12
C ASN A 37 -4.54 -9.60 13.61
N ASP A 38 -5.79 -10.01 13.35
CA ASP A 38 -6.11 -11.38 12.92
C ASP A 38 -5.78 -11.65 11.45
N HIS A 39 -5.54 -10.59 10.67
CA HIS A 39 -5.31 -10.66 9.22
C HIS A 39 -4.09 -9.83 8.83
N ILE A 40 -3.44 -10.22 7.73
CA ILE A 40 -2.44 -9.40 7.06
C ILE A 40 -3.17 -8.35 6.21
N ILE A 41 -2.75 -7.10 6.28
CA ILE A 41 -3.30 -6.00 5.50
C ILE A 41 -2.42 -5.78 4.26
N GLU A 42 -2.93 -6.04 3.06
CA GLU A 42 -2.25 -5.68 1.81
C GLU A 42 -2.70 -4.28 1.38
N ILE A 43 -1.79 -3.32 1.43
CA ILE A 43 -2.05 -1.92 1.10
C ILE A 43 -1.59 -1.69 -0.32
N VAL A 44 -2.53 -1.34 -1.19
CA VAL A 44 -2.25 -1.09 -2.59
C VAL A 44 -2.22 0.41 -2.85
N LEU A 45 -1.10 0.86 -3.43
CA LEU A 45 -0.84 2.21 -3.86
C LEU A 45 -1.40 2.46 -5.27
N ASN A 46 -1.66 3.72 -5.59
CA ASN A 46 -1.94 4.11 -6.96
C ASN A 46 -0.61 4.11 -7.74
N PRO A 47 -0.42 3.23 -8.73
CA PRO A 47 0.87 3.11 -9.42
C PRO A 47 1.28 4.40 -10.13
N ILE A 48 0.34 5.16 -10.68
CA ILE A 48 0.65 6.38 -11.42
C ILE A 48 1.05 7.49 -10.45
N ASP A 49 0.23 7.73 -9.43
CA ASP A 49 0.40 8.92 -8.58
C ASP A 49 1.39 8.70 -7.42
N ASP A 50 1.44 7.49 -6.85
CA ASP A 50 2.29 7.18 -5.69
C ASP A 50 3.63 6.56 -6.10
N VAL A 51 3.83 6.20 -7.37
CA VAL A 51 5.08 5.60 -7.89
C VAL A 51 5.59 6.29 -9.15
N GLU A 52 4.92 6.16 -10.29
CA GLU A 52 5.49 6.53 -11.60
C GLU A 52 5.68 8.05 -11.77
N ARG A 53 4.82 8.87 -11.14
CA ARG A 53 4.91 10.34 -11.14
C ARG A 53 5.43 10.93 -9.82
N ALA A 54 5.59 10.09 -8.80
CA ALA A 54 6.00 10.56 -7.50
C ALA A 54 7.48 10.95 -7.49
N THR A 55 7.80 12.00 -6.75
CA THR A 55 9.17 12.30 -6.35
C THR A 55 9.60 11.43 -5.16
N PRO A 56 10.89 11.24 -4.90
CA PRO A 56 11.36 10.49 -3.72
C PRO A 56 10.76 10.96 -2.40
N LEU A 57 10.64 12.29 -2.21
CA LEU A 57 10.04 12.87 -1.01
C LEU A 57 8.54 12.52 -0.89
N GLN A 58 7.81 12.46 -2.00
CA GLN A 58 6.41 12.07 -2.00
C GLN A 58 6.26 10.58 -1.68
N MET A 59 7.11 9.72 -2.25
CA MET A 59 7.17 8.29 -1.93
C MET A 59 7.45 8.08 -0.44
N GLU A 60 8.51 8.72 0.09
CA GLU A 60 8.90 8.65 1.49
C GLU A 60 7.75 9.06 2.42
N LYS A 61 7.10 10.19 2.11
CA LYS A 61 5.97 10.70 2.90
C LYS A 61 4.81 9.70 2.92
N LYS A 62 4.42 9.16 1.77
CA LYS A 62 3.33 8.18 1.66
C LYS A 62 3.65 6.89 2.41
N LEU A 63 4.86 6.38 2.24
CA LEU A 63 5.33 5.16 2.91
C LEU A 63 5.42 5.36 4.44
N SER A 64 5.86 6.53 4.89
CA SER A 64 5.95 6.88 6.31
C SER A 64 4.56 7.01 6.95
N GLU A 65 3.60 7.60 6.23
CA GLU A 65 2.20 7.64 6.66
C GLU A 65 1.63 6.22 6.82
N ILE A 66 1.85 5.35 5.83
CA ILE A 66 1.45 3.94 5.90
C ILE A 66 2.09 3.24 7.10
N LYS A 67 3.40 3.39 7.29
CA LYS A 67 4.13 2.81 8.43
C LYS A 67 3.56 3.27 9.76
N SER A 68 3.26 4.56 9.89
CA SER A 68 2.68 5.15 11.11
C SER A 68 1.29 4.58 11.40
N ILE A 69 0.41 4.53 10.40
CA ILE A 69 -0.94 3.98 10.55
C ILE A 69 -0.88 2.48 10.89
N CYS A 70 0.05 1.75 10.28
CA CYS A 70 0.11 0.29 10.37
C CYS A 70 1.10 -0.25 11.40
N GLN A 71 1.70 0.61 12.24
CA GLN A 71 2.83 0.26 13.11
C GLN A 71 2.60 -0.96 14.03
N ASN A 72 1.35 -1.24 14.40
CA ASN A 72 0.95 -2.32 15.30
C ASN A 72 0.20 -3.45 14.60
N PHE A 73 0.29 -3.52 13.26
CA PHE A 73 -0.43 -4.47 12.43
C PHE A 73 0.52 -5.22 11.50
N HIS A 74 0.13 -6.43 11.09
CA HIS A 74 0.82 -7.14 10.02
C HIS A 74 0.38 -6.58 8.67
N PHE A 75 1.29 -5.97 7.91
CA PHE A 75 0.96 -5.38 6.62
C PHE A 75 2.01 -5.62 5.55
N THR A 76 1.58 -5.46 4.30
CA THR A 76 2.43 -5.39 3.11
C THR A 76 2.04 -4.17 2.29
N VAL A 77 2.99 -3.58 1.55
CA VAL A 77 2.73 -2.47 0.63
C VAL A 77 3.06 -2.92 -0.78
N ARG A 78 2.15 -2.64 -1.70
CA ARG A 78 2.25 -3.02 -3.10
C ARG A 78 1.82 -1.87 -4.01
N ALA A 79 2.45 -1.79 -5.17
CA ALA A 79 1.89 -1.11 -6.34
C ALA A 79 1.72 -2.17 -7.44
N ASP A 80 0.60 -2.15 -8.14
CA ASP A 80 0.31 -3.07 -9.25
C ASP A 80 -0.18 -2.29 -10.48
N ALA A 81 -0.35 -3.01 -11.60
CA ALA A 81 -0.85 -2.43 -12.86
C ALA A 81 -0.04 -1.24 -13.41
N PHE A 82 1.29 -1.29 -13.28
CA PHE A 82 2.20 -0.32 -13.92
C PHE A 82 1.96 -0.21 -15.43
N GLN A 83 2.11 0.99 -15.96
CA GLN A 83 1.93 1.31 -17.37
C GLN A 83 3.18 2.03 -17.89
N VAL A 84 3.47 1.86 -19.18
CA VAL A 84 4.51 2.68 -19.80
C VAL A 84 3.94 4.09 -20.01
N LEU A 85 4.32 5.03 -19.16
CA LEU A 85 3.92 6.44 -19.23
C LEU A 85 4.88 7.27 -20.08
N THR A 86 6.18 6.94 -20.04
CA THR A 86 7.22 7.67 -20.75
C THR A 86 8.03 6.76 -21.67
N SER A 87 8.84 5.88 -21.08
CA SER A 87 9.54 4.78 -21.76
C SER A 87 9.78 3.66 -20.78
N VAL A 88 9.98 2.43 -21.28
CA VAL A 88 10.24 1.26 -20.45
C VAL A 88 11.43 1.50 -19.50
N GLU A 89 12.49 2.11 -20.00
CA GLU A 89 13.71 2.39 -19.23
C GLU A 89 13.47 3.39 -18.10
N ASN A 90 12.79 4.50 -18.40
CA ASN A 90 12.52 5.55 -17.43
C ASN A 90 11.54 5.07 -16.35
N ASP A 91 10.46 4.40 -16.75
CA ASP A 91 9.42 3.94 -15.83
C ASP A 91 9.96 2.79 -14.95
N LEU A 92 10.80 1.91 -15.49
CA LEU A 92 11.54 0.93 -14.68
C LEU A 92 12.51 1.62 -13.70
N GLY A 93 13.12 2.73 -14.09
CA GLY A 93 13.93 3.58 -13.21
C GLY A 93 13.12 4.11 -12.02
N GLN A 94 11.90 4.60 -12.26
CA GLN A 94 10.98 5.05 -11.21
C GLN A 94 10.56 3.91 -10.27
N ILE A 95 10.23 2.73 -10.82
CA ILE A 95 9.86 1.56 -10.00
C ILE A 95 11.03 1.15 -9.09
N LYS A 96 12.27 1.14 -9.60
CA LYS A 96 13.46 0.83 -8.79
C LYS A 96 13.67 1.86 -7.68
N LEU A 97 13.53 3.14 -7.99
CA LEU A 97 13.63 4.22 -7.02
C LEU A 97 12.60 4.07 -5.90
N TRP A 98 11.34 3.77 -6.24
CA TRP A 98 10.30 3.50 -5.25
C TRP A 98 10.62 2.29 -4.36
N ILE A 99 11.16 1.20 -4.93
CA ILE A 99 11.60 0.03 -4.15
C ILE A 99 12.71 0.42 -3.15
N GLU A 100 13.65 1.27 -3.56
CA GLU A 100 14.70 1.78 -2.68
C GLU A 100 14.14 2.63 -1.53
N GLU A 101 13.25 3.57 -1.82
CA GLU A 101 12.58 4.39 -0.79
C GLU A 101 11.71 3.52 0.14
N ALA A 102 10.97 2.56 -0.40
CA ALA A 102 10.18 1.61 0.40
C ALA A 102 11.05 0.82 1.38
N ARG A 103 12.22 0.35 0.94
CA ARG A 103 13.17 -0.34 1.83
C ARG A 103 13.70 0.58 2.92
N LYS A 104 14.07 1.82 2.59
CA LYS A 104 14.58 2.79 3.58
C LYS A 104 13.55 3.10 4.66
N VAL A 105 12.28 3.26 4.28
CA VAL A 105 11.21 3.68 5.20
C VAL A 105 10.65 2.49 5.97
N LEU A 106 10.34 1.38 5.28
CA LEU A 106 9.58 0.27 5.86
C LEU A 106 10.46 -0.78 6.54
N HIS A 107 11.71 -0.97 6.12
CA HIS A 107 12.62 -1.83 6.84
C HIS A 107 13.27 -1.05 7.98
N THR A 108 13.03 -1.51 9.21
CA THR A 108 13.82 -1.12 10.37
C THR A 108 14.77 -2.27 10.64
N SER A 109 16.07 -1.96 10.76
CA SER A 109 17.14 -2.90 11.13
C SER A 109 16.83 -3.69 12.40
#